data_AF-A0A947BZT0-F1
#
_entry.id   AF-A0A947BZT0-F1
#
_cell.length_a   1.000
_cell.length_b   1.000
_cell.length_c   1.000
_cell.angle_alpha   90.00
_cell.angle_beta   90.00
_cell.angle_gamma   90.00
#
_symmetry.space_group_name_H-M   'P 1'
#
loop_
_entity.id
_entity.type
_entity.pdbx_description
1 polymer ?
#
loop_
_entity_poly.entity_id
_entity_poly.type
_entity_poly.pdbx_seq_one_letter_code
_entity_poly.pdbx_strand_id
1 'polypeptide(L)'
;MTKHLVIPDTQVKPDQSIEHLRWAGQYAVDKKPDVIVMIGDWFDLPSLSSYDVGTRSFEGRRYTNDIEAGVAAMEMFMRPIKDEQNRLIRNKDKRWNPRLVFTLGNHENRIERATNADPKLDGLISYKDFQLEQFGWEVYPFLEPVIIDDIAYAHYFTSGVMGRPVSSAKLMLQKKYMSCVMGHVQDRDIAYARKADGTNMLGLFSGIFYQHDEDYLNPQTNGS
;
A
#
# COMPACT_ATOMS: atom_id res chain seq x y z
N MET A 1 -1.98 -17.92 16.76
CA MET A 1 -2.66 -17.40 15.56
C MET A 1 -2.06 -16.03 15.30
N THR A 2 -1.38 -15.87 14.16
CA THR A 2 -0.72 -14.61 13.77
C THR A 2 -1.77 -13.57 13.40
N LYS A 3 -1.60 -12.33 13.86
CA LYS A 3 -2.50 -11.22 13.54
C LYS A 3 -1.85 -10.30 12.51
N HIS A 4 -2.54 -10.11 11.39
CA HIS A 4 -2.11 -9.24 10.30
C HIS A 4 -2.94 -7.95 10.33
N LEU A 5 -2.28 -6.80 10.20
CA LEU A 5 -2.91 -5.52 9.91
C LEU A 5 -2.57 -5.16 8.47
N VAL A 6 -3.57 -4.98 7.61
CA VAL A 6 -3.40 -4.58 6.22
C VAL A 6 -3.89 -3.16 6.05
N ILE A 7 -3.08 -2.31 5.44
CA ILE A 7 -3.40 -0.91 5.15
C ILE A 7 -3.34 -0.73 3.63
N PRO A 8 -4.48 -0.49 2.98
CA PRO A 8 -4.52 -0.27 1.54
C PRO A 8 -4.40 1.19 1.15
N ASP A 9 -4.17 1.39 -0.15
CA ASP A 9 -4.28 2.60 -0.95
C ASP A 9 -4.52 3.87 -0.12
N THR A 10 -3.45 4.47 0.39
CA THR A 10 -3.49 5.72 1.15
C THR A 10 -3.30 6.94 0.27
N GLN A 11 -2.73 6.74 -0.93
CA GLN A 11 -2.56 7.74 -1.99
C GLN A 11 -2.18 9.12 -1.44
N VAL A 12 -1.11 9.15 -0.65
CA VAL A 12 -0.64 10.37 0.00
C VAL A 12 -0.06 11.30 -1.06
N LYS A 13 -0.55 12.53 -1.07
CA LYS A 13 -0.11 13.62 -1.94
C LYS A 13 -0.06 14.94 -1.15
N PRO A 14 0.65 15.96 -1.67
CA PRO A 14 0.72 17.27 -1.03
C PRO A 14 -0.67 17.87 -0.76
N ASP A 15 -0.73 18.73 0.25
CA ASP A 15 -1.91 19.53 0.62
C ASP A 15 -3.16 18.72 1.04
N GLN A 16 -2.99 17.44 1.39
CA GLN A 16 -4.04 16.59 1.96
C GLN A 16 -3.77 16.28 3.44
N SER A 17 -4.85 16.06 4.19
CA SER A 17 -4.74 15.67 5.60
C SER A 17 -4.28 14.21 5.73
N ILE A 18 -3.22 14.01 6.51
CA ILE A 18 -2.67 12.68 6.84
C ILE A 18 -3.06 12.19 8.24
N GLU A 19 -3.94 12.90 8.96
CA GLU A 19 -4.31 12.57 10.35
C GLU A 19 -4.90 11.16 10.51
N HIS A 20 -5.58 10.63 9.50
CA HIS A 20 -6.10 9.25 9.50
C HIS A 20 -4.97 8.21 9.63
N LEU A 21 -3.76 8.51 9.17
CA LEU A 21 -2.58 7.64 9.30
C LEU A 21 -2.05 7.58 10.72
N ARG A 22 -2.14 8.70 11.48
CA ARG A 22 -1.87 8.68 12.93
C ARG A 22 -2.83 7.72 13.64
N TRP A 23 -4.10 7.71 13.25
CA TRP A 23 -5.09 6.80 13.80
C TRP A 23 -4.85 5.35 13.41
N ALA A 24 -4.39 5.07 12.18
CA ALA A 24 -3.94 3.72 11.81
C ALA A 24 -2.75 3.25 12.67
N GLY A 25 -1.78 4.13 12.94
CA GLY A 25 -0.67 3.85 13.85
C GLY A 25 -1.15 3.56 15.27
N GLN A 26 -2.10 4.35 15.79
CA GLN A 26 -2.71 4.10 17.10
C GLN A 26 -3.49 2.78 17.13
N TYR A 27 -4.22 2.46 16.06
CA TYR A 27 -4.93 1.20 15.94
C TYR A 27 -3.95 0.00 15.93
N ALA A 28 -2.80 0.13 15.27
CA ALA A 28 -1.73 -0.87 15.33
C ALA A 28 -1.25 -1.07 16.78
N VAL A 29 -1.02 0.02 17.53
CA VAL A 29 -0.64 -0.04 18.96
C VAL A 29 -1.69 -0.76 19.80
N ASP A 30 -2.97 -0.48 19.58
CA ASP A 30 -4.08 -1.07 20.34
C ASP A 30 -4.24 -2.57 20.03
N LYS A 31 -4.03 -2.97 18.77
CA LYS A 31 -4.22 -4.35 18.33
C LYS A 31 -2.97 -5.21 18.46
N LYS A 32 -1.77 -4.61 18.49
CA LYS A 32 -0.47 -5.28 18.52
C LYS A 32 -0.38 -6.43 17.51
N PRO A 33 -0.58 -6.17 16.20
CA PRO A 33 -0.43 -7.19 15.17
C PRO A 33 0.99 -7.76 15.15
N ASP A 34 1.14 -8.97 14.66
CA ASP A 34 2.44 -9.61 14.45
C ASP A 34 3.06 -9.19 13.10
N VAL A 35 2.21 -8.84 12.13
CA VAL A 35 2.60 -8.37 10.79
C VAL A 35 1.76 -7.15 10.41
N ILE A 36 2.41 -6.12 9.90
CA ILE A 36 1.77 -4.95 9.28
C ILE A 36 2.13 -4.96 7.79
N VAL A 37 1.12 -4.95 6.93
CA VAL A 37 1.26 -4.97 5.47
C VAL A 37 0.72 -3.66 4.90
N MET A 38 1.58 -2.86 4.30
CA MET A 38 1.19 -1.75 3.43
C MET A 38 1.06 -2.29 2.00
N ILE A 39 -0.14 -2.26 1.44
CA ILE A 39 -0.43 -2.98 0.18
C ILE A 39 -0.33 -2.10 -1.07
N GLY A 40 0.66 -1.20 -1.07
CA GLY A 40 0.99 -0.33 -2.19
C GLY A 40 0.13 0.92 -2.29
N ASP A 41 0.49 1.79 -3.23
CA ASP A 41 -0.11 3.10 -3.45
C ASP A 41 -0.16 3.94 -2.16
N TRP A 42 0.97 3.95 -1.45
CA TRP A 42 1.22 4.87 -0.34
C TRP A 42 1.54 6.27 -0.85
N PHE A 43 2.47 6.35 -1.80
CA PHE A 43 2.90 7.57 -2.45
C PHE A 43 2.09 7.74 -3.74
N ASP A 44 1.22 8.75 -3.80
CA ASP A 44 0.37 8.96 -4.98
C ASP A 44 1.20 9.39 -6.21
N LEU A 45 2.26 10.16 -6.00
CA LEU A 45 3.15 10.70 -7.03
C LEU A 45 2.38 11.40 -8.19
N PRO A 46 1.50 12.38 -7.91
CA PRO A 46 0.76 13.09 -8.95
C PRO A 46 1.68 13.87 -9.90
N SER A 47 2.91 14.21 -9.50
CA SER A 47 3.90 14.85 -10.39
C SER A 47 4.41 13.93 -11.50
N LEU A 48 4.27 12.61 -11.34
CA LEU A 48 4.68 11.59 -12.31
C LEU A 48 3.47 10.92 -12.98
N SER A 49 2.27 11.49 -12.84
CA SER A 49 1.07 11.01 -13.52
C SER A 49 1.19 11.22 -15.03
N SER A 50 1.22 10.13 -15.80
CA SER A 50 1.21 10.18 -17.27
C SER A 50 -0.13 10.62 -17.86
N TYR A 51 -1.21 10.57 -17.06
CA TYR A 51 -2.57 10.92 -17.51
C TYR A 51 -2.82 12.43 -17.49
N ASP A 52 -2.08 13.16 -16.65
CA ASP A 52 -2.30 14.59 -16.43
C ASP A 52 -1.36 15.49 -17.26
N VAL A 53 -0.43 14.90 -18.02
CA VAL A 53 0.52 15.65 -18.86
C VAL A 53 -0.23 16.54 -19.86
N GLY A 54 -0.03 17.86 -19.75
CA GLY A 54 -0.68 18.87 -20.62
C GLY A 54 -2.04 19.38 -20.12
N THR A 55 -2.50 18.93 -18.96
CA THR A 55 -3.71 19.45 -18.30
C THR A 55 -3.38 20.59 -17.34
N ARG A 56 -4.37 21.43 -17.01
CA ARG A 56 -4.20 22.54 -16.05
C ARG A 56 -3.79 22.05 -14.65
N SER A 57 -4.20 20.85 -14.25
CA SER A 57 -3.92 20.27 -12.93
C SER A 57 -2.45 19.85 -12.76
N PHE A 58 -1.67 19.78 -13.84
CA PHE A 58 -0.25 19.43 -13.79
C PHE A 58 0.66 20.60 -13.39
N GLU A 59 0.21 21.85 -13.59
CA GLU A 59 0.97 23.04 -13.24
C GLU A 59 1.17 23.11 -11.71
N GLY A 60 2.42 23.22 -11.26
CA GLY A 60 2.78 23.35 -9.85
C GLY A 60 3.11 22.05 -9.12
N ARG A 61 2.81 20.87 -9.68
CA ARG A 61 3.22 19.58 -9.09
C ARG A 61 4.73 19.41 -9.10
N ARG A 62 5.31 18.85 -8.03
CA ARG A 62 6.75 18.66 -7.87
C ARG A 62 7.03 17.32 -7.21
N TYR A 63 7.93 16.54 -7.82
CA TYR A 63 8.34 15.22 -7.31
C TYR A 63 8.83 15.28 -5.86
N THR A 64 9.65 16.27 -5.52
CA THR A 64 10.17 16.45 -4.15
C THR A 64 9.04 16.63 -3.14
N ASN A 65 7.99 17.39 -3.49
CA ASN A 65 6.85 17.59 -2.60
C ASN A 65 6.06 16.29 -2.41
N ASP A 66 5.91 15.48 -3.47
CA ASP A 66 5.24 14.19 -3.38
C ASP A 66 5.99 13.22 -2.44
N ILE A 67 7.32 13.20 -2.54
CA ILE A 67 8.18 12.41 -1.64
C ILE A 67 8.09 12.92 -0.20
N GLU A 68 8.21 14.22 0.01
CA GLU A 68 8.11 14.84 1.33
C GLU A 68 6.77 14.53 2.01
N ALA A 69 5.66 14.61 1.26
CA ALA A 69 4.34 14.28 1.76
C ALA A 69 4.23 12.81 2.20
N GLY A 70 4.67 11.87 1.36
CA GLY A 70 4.62 10.45 1.67
C GLY A 70 5.55 10.04 2.82
N VAL A 71 6.73 10.66 2.94
CA VAL A 71 7.64 10.43 4.08
C VAL A 71 7.04 11.00 5.38
N ALA A 72 6.50 12.23 5.36
CA ALA A 72 5.85 12.82 6.52
C ALA A 72 4.65 11.99 7.01
N ALA A 73 3.86 11.45 6.07
CA ALA A 73 2.82 10.47 6.36
C ALA A 73 3.37 9.21 7.04
N MET A 74 4.50 8.67 6.56
CA MET A 74 5.09 7.45 7.12
C MET A 74 5.61 7.70 8.54
N GLU A 75 6.20 8.86 8.78
CA GLU A 75 6.58 9.31 10.13
C GLU A 75 5.36 9.39 11.06
N MET A 76 4.26 9.97 10.58
CA MET A 76 3.02 10.10 11.34
C MET A 76 2.42 8.73 11.72
N PHE A 77 2.40 7.78 10.78
CA PHE A 77 1.96 6.40 11.04
C PHE A 77 2.87 5.66 12.02
N MET A 78 4.19 5.77 11.83
CA MET A 78 5.18 5.02 12.62
C MET A 78 5.39 5.59 14.03
N ARG A 79 5.08 6.87 14.27
CA ARG A 79 5.34 7.53 15.55
C ARG A 79 4.63 6.85 16.73
N PRO A 80 3.31 6.59 16.72
CA PRO A 80 2.65 5.85 17.81
C PRO A 80 3.26 4.47 18.07
N ILE A 81 3.66 3.77 17.00
CA ILE A 81 4.27 2.44 17.08
C ILE A 81 5.62 2.52 17.82
N LYS A 82 6.49 3.43 17.39
CA LYS A 82 7.81 3.66 18.01
C LYS A 82 7.67 4.11 19.46
N ASP A 83 6.71 4.99 19.76
CA ASP A 83 6.43 5.46 21.12
C ASP A 83 6.00 4.33 22.05
N GLU A 84 5.10 3.43 21.60
CA GLU A 84 4.71 2.25 22.36
C GLU A 84 5.88 1.27 22.54
N GLN A 85 6.68 1.03 21.50
CA GLN A 85 7.88 0.19 21.61
C GLN A 85 8.84 0.72 22.67
N ASN A 86 9.10 2.03 22.67
CA ASN A 86 9.94 2.70 23.65
C ASN A 86 9.34 2.65 25.07
N ARG A 87 8.01 2.79 25.20
CA ARG A 87 7.30 2.64 26.48
C ARG A 87 7.47 1.23 27.04
N LEU A 88 7.23 0.21 26.21
CA LEU A 88 7.45 -1.20 26.59
C LEU A 88 8.91 -1.41 26.99
N ILE A 89 9.85 -0.78 26.26
CA ILE A 89 11.29 -0.79 26.58
C ILE A 89 11.57 -0.33 27.99
N ARG A 90 11.20 0.90 28.28
CA ARG A 90 11.40 1.56 29.57
C ARG A 90 10.74 0.79 30.72
N ASN A 91 9.53 0.29 30.49
CA ASN A 91 8.76 -0.42 31.51
C ASN A 91 9.20 -1.87 31.71
N LYS A 92 10.11 -2.39 30.88
CA LYS A 92 10.50 -3.83 30.84
C LYS A 92 9.32 -4.77 30.59
N ASP A 93 8.30 -4.27 29.87
CA ASP A 93 7.17 -5.07 29.42
C ASP A 93 7.56 -5.97 28.24
N LYS A 94 6.72 -6.98 27.94
CA LYS A 94 6.87 -7.82 26.74
C LYS A 94 6.94 -6.92 25.49
N ARG A 95 8.02 -7.07 24.72
CA ARG A 95 8.28 -6.32 23.48
C ARG A 95 7.22 -6.64 22.43
N TRP A 96 6.82 -5.63 21.67
CA TRP A 96 6.01 -5.76 20.47
C TRP A 96 6.85 -5.29 19.28
N ASN A 97 7.16 -6.20 18.37
CA ASN A 97 8.00 -5.94 17.21
C ASN A 97 7.37 -6.60 15.98
N PRO A 98 6.39 -5.93 15.34
CA PRO A 98 5.73 -6.49 14.16
C PRO A 98 6.71 -6.57 12.99
N ARG A 99 6.54 -7.57 12.12
CA ARG A 99 7.15 -7.55 10.79
C ARG A 99 6.48 -6.47 9.95
N LEU A 100 7.25 -5.60 9.33
CA LEU A 100 6.77 -4.50 8.50
C LEU A 100 7.01 -4.87 7.03
N VAL A 101 5.93 -5.05 6.26
CA VAL A 101 5.99 -5.47 4.86
C VAL A 101 5.32 -4.41 3.99
N PHE A 102 5.99 -3.99 2.92
CA PHE A 102 5.48 -3.02 1.97
C PHE A 102 5.52 -3.63 0.57
N THR A 103 4.40 -3.72 -0.12
CA THR A 103 4.37 -4.11 -1.54
C THR A 103 4.23 -2.85 -2.38
N LEU A 104 5.14 -2.58 -3.32
CA LEU A 104 4.99 -1.41 -4.20
C LEU A 104 3.72 -1.52 -5.06
N GLY A 105 3.04 -0.39 -5.26
CA GLY A 105 1.85 -0.27 -6.09
C GLY A 105 2.12 0.41 -7.44
N ASN A 106 1.06 0.63 -8.22
CA ASN A 106 1.21 1.24 -9.54
C ASN A 106 1.48 2.75 -9.49
N HIS A 107 1.20 3.41 -8.37
CA HIS A 107 1.59 4.79 -8.13
C HIS A 107 3.08 4.87 -7.84
N GLU A 108 3.64 4.06 -6.96
CA GLU A 108 5.11 4.01 -6.78
C GLU A 108 5.83 3.66 -8.08
N ASN A 109 5.29 2.71 -8.86
CA ASN A 109 5.82 2.32 -10.18
C ASN A 109 5.79 3.45 -11.24
N ARG A 110 5.24 4.63 -10.93
CA ARG A 110 5.39 5.82 -11.78
C ARG A 110 6.86 6.25 -11.92
N ILE A 111 7.70 6.04 -10.91
CA ILE A 111 9.14 6.36 -10.99
C ILE A 111 9.81 5.54 -12.10
N GLU A 112 9.63 4.22 -12.09
CA GLU A 112 10.23 3.34 -13.09
C GLU A 112 9.69 3.62 -14.50
N ARG A 113 8.41 3.96 -14.64
CA ARG A 113 7.86 4.40 -15.93
C ARG A 113 8.49 5.72 -16.39
N ALA A 114 8.72 6.66 -15.49
CA ALA A 114 9.32 7.96 -15.82
C ALA A 114 10.78 7.81 -16.23
N THR A 115 11.59 7.03 -15.51
CA THR A 115 13.00 6.79 -15.85
C THR A 115 13.17 5.99 -17.15
N ASN A 116 12.26 5.04 -17.43
CA ASN A 116 12.24 4.34 -18.71
C ASN A 116 11.86 5.26 -19.88
N ALA A 117 10.97 6.23 -19.67
CA ALA A 117 10.53 7.17 -20.70
C ALA A 117 11.55 8.30 -20.95
N ASP A 118 12.19 8.80 -19.89
CA ASP A 118 13.30 9.76 -19.95
C ASP A 118 14.51 9.24 -19.15
N PRO A 119 15.46 8.56 -19.82
CA PRO A 119 16.65 8.02 -19.17
C PRO A 119 17.52 9.04 -18.45
N LYS A 120 17.34 10.35 -18.68
CA LYS A 120 18.06 11.40 -17.93
C LYS A 120 17.65 11.46 -16.46
N LEU A 121 16.46 10.93 -16.13
CA LEU A 121 15.97 10.82 -14.77
C LEU A 121 16.59 9.63 -14.03
N ASP A 122 17.23 8.70 -14.75
CA ASP A 122 17.93 7.58 -14.13
C ASP A 122 19.09 8.10 -13.25
N GLY A 123 19.14 7.61 -12.01
CA GLY A 123 20.04 8.10 -10.97
C GLY A 123 19.63 9.42 -10.30
N LEU A 124 18.60 10.13 -10.79
CA LEU A 124 18.06 11.34 -10.13
C LEU A 124 16.86 11.05 -9.24
N ILE A 125 15.99 10.12 -9.65
CA ILE A 125 14.83 9.68 -8.90
C ILE A 125 14.84 8.17 -8.76
N SER A 126 14.42 7.65 -7.61
CA SER A 126 14.39 6.20 -7.38
C SER A 126 13.47 5.81 -6.24
N TYR A 127 13.14 4.51 -6.13
CA TYR A 127 12.41 3.98 -4.97
C TYR A 127 13.13 4.20 -3.63
N LYS A 128 14.43 4.52 -3.63
CA LYS A 128 15.16 4.86 -2.39
C LYS A 128 14.69 6.16 -1.77
N ASP A 129 14.12 7.07 -2.57
CA ASP A 129 13.63 8.36 -2.11
C ASP A 129 12.44 8.21 -1.16
N PHE A 130 11.73 7.07 -1.21
CA PHE A 130 10.66 6.72 -0.28
C PHE A 130 11.13 6.44 1.15
N GLN A 131 12.43 6.15 1.33
CA GLN A 131 13.06 5.87 2.64
C GLN A 131 12.44 4.70 3.43
N LEU A 132 11.63 3.85 2.80
CA LEU A 132 10.87 2.78 3.46
C LEU A 132 11.75 1.84 4.27
N GLU A 133 12.90 1.41 3.73
CA GLU A 133 13.84 0.53 4.45
C GLU A 133 14.40 1.19 5.72
N GLN A 134 14.57 2.52 5.73
CA GLN A 134 15.05 3.28 6.90
C GLN A 134 14.00 3.31 8.02
N PHE A 135 12.71 3.19 7.67
CA PHE A 135 11.62 2.98 8.63
C PHE A 135 11.49 1.52 9.09
N GLY A 136 12.28 0.60 8.52
CA GLY A 136 12.28 -0.82 8.87
C GLY A 136 11.35 -1.68 8.02
N TRP A 137 10.84 -1.17 6.89
CA TRP A 137 9.98 -1.94 5.98
C TRP A 137 10.79 -2.89 5.11
N GLU A 138 10.29 -4.12 4.97
CA GLU A 138 10.68 -5.05 3.91
C GLU A 138 9.90 -4.69 2.64
N VAL A 139 10.59 -4.16 1.63
CA VAL A 139 9.95 -3.66 0.40
C VAL A 139 9.97 -4.73 -0.69
N TYR A 140 8.80 -5.07 -1.22
CA TYR A 140 8.60 -6.02 -2.30
C TYR A 140 8.27 -5.29 -3.60
N PRO A 141 8.91 -5.66 -4.73
CA PRO A 141 8.69 -5.00 -6.02
C PRO A 141 7.24 -5.05 -6.50
N PHE A 142 6.88 -4.11 -7.37
CA PHE A 142 5.53 -4.05 -7.94
C PHE A 142 5.23 -5.35 -8.71
N LEU A 143 4.04 -5.92 -8.45
CA LEU A 143 3.57 -7.21 -8.97
C LEU A 143 4.28 -8.47 -8.45
N GLU A 144 5.24 -8.35 -7.54
CA GLU A 144 5.86 -9.51 -6.88
C GLU A 144 5.11 -9.85 -5.58
N PRO A 145 4.45 -11.02 -5.49
CA PRO A 145 3.72 -11.39 -4.29
C PRO A 145 4.65 -11.84 -3.18
N VAL A 146 4.38 -11.40 -1.95
CA VAL A 146 4.97 -11.94 -0.73
C VAL A 146 3.99 -12.88 -0.05
N ILE A 147 4.46 -14.06 0.35
CA ILE A 147 3.65 -15.06 1.05
C ILE A 147 4.01 -15.06 2.53
N ILE A 148 3.02 -14.83 3.40
CA ILE A 148 3.17 -14.81 4.85
C ILE A 148 1.98 -15.56 5.46
N ASP A 149 2.26 -16.58 6.28
CA ASP A 149 1.24 -17.43 6.90
C ASP A 149 0.21 -18.00 5.89
N ASP A 150 0.70 -18.51 4.76
CA ASP A 150 -0.10 -19.07 3.66
C ASP A 150 -1.09 -18.09 2.99
N ILE A 151 -0.88 -16.79 3.19
CA ILE A 151 -1.60 -15.71 2.52
C ILE A 151 -0.64 -14.97 1.59
N ALA A 152 -1.01 -14.82 0.32
CA ALA A 152 -0.27 -13.99 -0.63
C ALA A 152 -0.73 -12.54 -0.57
N TYR A 153 0.22 -11.62 -0.49
CA TYR A 153 0.01 -10.17 -0.53
C TYR A 153 0.72 -9.60 -1.75
N ALA A 154 0.02 -8.75 -2.49
CA ALA A 154 0.55 -7.95 -3.58
C ALA A 154 -0.37 -6.75 -3.76
N HIS A 155 0.12 -5.63 -4.29
CA HIS A 155 -0.75 -4.49 -4.56
C HIS A 155 -1.96 -4.87 -5.42
N TYR A 156 -1.76 -5.67 -6.49
CA TYR A 156 -2.83 -6.42 -7.14
C TYR A 156 -2.37 -7.75 -7.75
N PHE A 157 -3.33 -8.64 -7.97
CA PHE A 157 -3.12 -9.91 -8.66
C PHE A 157 -3.60 -9.86 -10.11
N THR A 158 -2.93 -10.59 -10.99
CA THR A 158 -3.23 -10.59 -12.42
C THR A 158 -4.08 -11.78 -12.88
N SER A 159 -4.94 -11.57 -13.88
CA SER A 159 -5.89 -12.56 -14.40
C SER A 159 -5.36 -13.43 -15.55
N GLY A 160 -4.25 -13.04 -16.19
CA GLY A 160 -3.62 -13.72 -17.32
C GLY A 160 -2.30 -13.08 -17.77
N VAL A 161 -1.75 -13.56 -18.90
CA VAL A 161 -0.41 -13.20 -19.41
C VAL A 161 -0.22 -11.72 -19.73
N MET A 162 -1.30 -10.99 -20.00
CA MET A 162 -1.26 -9.54 -20.26
C MET A 162 -1.05 -8.69 -19.00
N GLY A 163 -0.92 -9.31 -17.82
CA GLY A 163 -0.63 -8.58 -16.58
C GLY A 163 -1.78 -7.70 -16.06
N ARG A 164 -3.00 -7.89 -16.57
CA ARG A 164 -4.18 -7.10 -16.15
C ARG A 164 -4.67 -7.54 -14.78
N PRO A 165 -5.09 -6.60 -13.90
CA PRO A 165 -5.63 -6.93 -12.59
C PRO A 165 -6.86 -7.85 -12.70
N VAL A 166 -7.07 -8.68 -11.69
CA VAL A 166 -8.31 -9.45 -11.49
C VAL A 166 -9.44 -8.50 -11.12
N SER A 167 -10.65 -8.77 -11.60
CA SER A 167 -11.82 -7.89 -11.42
C SER A 167 -12.69 -8.22 -10.20
N SER A 168 -12.42 -9.31 -9.50
CA SER A 168 -13.13 -9.70 -8.27
C SER A 168 -12.30 -10.63 -7.40
N ALA A 169 -12.59 -10.65 -6.10
CA ALA A 169 -11.97 -11.56 -5.14
C ALA A 169 -12.23 -13.03 -5.50
N LYS A 170 -13.40 -13.35 -6.08
CA LYS A 170 -13.70 -14.71 -6.57
C LYS A 170 -12.79 -15.13 -7.72
N LEU A 171 -12.61 -14.25 -8.72
CA LEU A 171 -11.70 -14.54 -9.84
C LEU A 171 -10.25 -14.65 -9.36
N MET A 172 -9.85 -13.82 -8.41
CA MET A 172 -8.53 -13.90 -7.77
C MET A 172 -8.27 -15.29 -7.18
N LEU A 173 -9.20 -15.82 -6.38
CA LEU A 173 -9.09 -17.16 -5.81
C LEU A 173 -9.02 -18.25 -6.90
N GLN A 174 -9.83 -18.14 -7.96
CA GLN A 174 -9.82 -19.08 -9.08
C GLN A 174 -8.50 -19.07 -9.87
N LYS A 175 -7.78 -17.95 -9.88
CA LYS A 175 -6.52 -17.80 -10.62
C LYS A 175 -5.30 -18.14 -9.78
N LYS A 176 -5.32 -17.87 -8.48
CA LYS A 176 -4.16 -18.02 -7.60
C LYS A 176 -4.20 -19.28 -6.75
N TYR A 177 -5.37 -19.91 -6.57
CA TYR A 177 -5.52 -21.16 -5.83
C TYR A 177 -5.00 -21.12 -4.39
N MET A 178 -4.96 -19.94 -3.78
CA MET A 178 -4.57 -19.70 -2.39
C MET A 178 -5.26 -18.45 -1.84
N SER A 179 -5.16 -18.24 -0.52
CA SER A 179 -5.63 -17.00 0.09
C SER A 179 -4.80 -15.82 -0.42
N CYS A 180 -5.49 -14.74 -0.78
CA CYS A 180 -4.89 -13.56 -1.37
C CYS A 180 -5.51 -12.30 -0.77
N VAL A 181 -4.69 -11.28 -0.56
CA VAL A 181 -5.13 -9.93 -0.19
C VAL A 181 -4.48 -8.95 -1.17
N MET A 182 -5.27 -8.03 -1.72
CA MET A 182 -4.80 -6.95 -2.59
C MET A 182 -5.45 -5.61 -2.26
N GLY A 183 -4.85 -4.53 -2.76
CA GLY A 183 -5.40 -3.16 -2.81
C GLY A 183 -5.89 -2.84 -4.24
N HIS A 184 -5.45 -1.69 -4.78
CA HIS A 184 -5.61 -1.22 -6.17
C HIS A 184 -7.04 -0.86 -6.58
N VAL A 185 -7.97 -1.78 -6.32
CA VAL A 185 -9.40 -1.52 -6.55
C VAL A 185 -9.89 -0.71 -5.36
N GLN A 186 -10.31 0.52 -5.65
CA GLN A 186 -10.74 1.50 -4.65
C GLN A 186 -12.14 1.20 -4.09
N ASP A 187 -12.48 -0.08 -3.96
CA ASP A 187 -13.70 -0.59 -3.36
C ASP A 187 -13.42 -1.97 -2.75
N ARG A 188 -14.24 -2.37 -1.78
CA ARG A 188 -14.05 -3.61 -1.05
C ARG A 188 -14.81 -4.76 -1.69
N ASP A 189 -14.11 -5.86 -1.94
CA ASP A 189 -14.69 -7.15 -2.35
C ASP A 189 -14.10 -8.29 -1.52
N ILE A 190 -14.93 -9.29 -1.21
CA ILE A 190 -14.53 -10.43 -0.40
C ILE A 190 -15.13 -11.72 -0.94
N ALA A 191 -14.29 -12.75 -1.05
CA ALA A 191 -14.71 -14.07 -1.48
C ALA A 191 -14.11 -15.16 -0.60
N TYR A 192 -14.86 -16.24 -0.45
CA TYR A 192 -14.42 -17.44 0.24
C TYR A 192 -14.49 -18.63 -0.72
N ALA A 193 -13.50 -19.52 -0.61
CA ALA A 193 -13.48 -20.77 -1.33
C ALA A 193 -12.87 -21.88 -0.46
N ARG A 194 -12.84 -23.11 -0.99
CA ARG A 194 -12.26 -24.26 -0.30
C ARG A 194 -11.44 -25.09 -1.28
N LYS A 195 -10.23 -25.46 -0.88
CA LYS A 195 -9.37 -26.38 -1.62
C LYS A 195 -9.93 -27.81 -1.55
N ALA A 196 -9.42 -28.69 -2.41
CA ALA A 196 -9.85 -30.09 -2.47
C ALA A 196 -9.61 -30.87 -1.15
N ASP A 197 -8.60 -30.45 -0.37
CA ASP A 197 -8.26 -31.00 0.95
C ASP A 197 -9.14 -30.47 2.09
N GLY A 198 -10.09 -29.56 1.80
CA GLY A 198 -10.95 -28.93 2.79
C GLY A 198 -10.40 -27.62 3.39
N THR A 199 -9.19 -27.19 3.05
CA THR A 199 -8.60 -25.93 3.53
C THR A 199 -9.38 -24.72 2.98
N ASN A 200 -9.82 -23.82 3.87
CA ASN A 200 -10.51 -22.60 3.48
C ASN A 200 -9.55 -21.58 2.84
N MET A 201 -10.05 -20.82 1.87
CA MET A 201 -9.33 -19.72 1.23
C MET A 201 -10.12 -18.41 1.35
N LEU A 202 -9.41 -17.31 1.56
CA LEU A 202 -9.93 -15.95 1.60
C LEU A 202 -9.34 -15.14 0.45
N GLY A 203 -10.19 -14.51 -0.35
CA GLY A 203 -9.80 -13.45 -1.27
C GLY A 203 -10.33 -12.12 -0.74
N LEU A 204 -9.46 -11.13 -0.58
CA LEU A 204 -9.84 -9.79 -0.11
C LEU A 204 -9.29 -8.72 -1.05
N PHE A 205 -10.17 -7.85 -1.51
CA PHE A 205 -9.82 -6.53 -2.02
C PHE A 205 -10.02 -5.56 -0.87
N SER A 206 -8.95 -4.91 -0.46
CA SER A 206 -8.89 -4.21 0.83
C SER A 206 -9.54 -2.83 0.80
N GLY A 207 -9.88 -2.33 -0.40
CA GLY A 207 -10.48 -1.00 -0.59
C GLY A 207 -9.44 0.11 -0.47
N ILE A 208 -9.83 1.23 0.13
CA ILE A 208 -8.99 2.43 0.29
C ILE A 208 -8.77 2.77 1.75
N PHE A 209 -7.76 3.60 2.01
CA PHE A 209 -7.57 4.21 3.33
C PHE A 209 -7.24 5.71 3.28
N TYR A 210 -7.48 6.38 2.16
CA TYR A 210 -7.51 7.85 2.11
C TYR A 210 -8.89 8.40 2.47
N GLN A 211 -8.99 9.72 2.66
CA GLN A 211 -10.25 10.42 3.03
C GLN A 211 -10.70 11.48 2.02
N HIS A 212 -9.93 11.73 0.97
CA HIS A 212 -10.22 12.71 -0.07
C HIS A 212 -10.88 12.06 -1.29
N ASP A 213 -11.53 12.85 -2.13
CA ASP A 213 -11.98 12.38 -3.44
C ASP A 213 -10.79 12.35 -4.42
N GLU A 214 -10.76 11.34 -5.29
CA GLU A 214 -9.81 11.29 -6.40
C GLU A 214 -10.43 11.86 -7.68
N ASP A 215 -9.72 12.78 -8.34
CA ASP A 215 -10.21 13.49 -9.53
C ASP A 215 -10.42 12.57 -10.74
N TYR A 216 -9.71 11.44 -10.78
CA TYR A 216 -9.86 10.44 -11.85
C TYR A 216 -11.04 9.49 -11.61
N LEU A 217 -11.62 9.52 -10.42
CA LEU A 217 -12.86 8.82 -10.10
C LEU A 217 -14.07 9.74 -10.36
N ASN A 218 -15.24 9.11 -10.49
CA ASN A 218 -16.50 9.82 -10.72
C ASN A 218 -17.37 9.77 -9.45
N PRO A 219 -18.48 10.53 -9.38
CA PRO A 219 -19.34 10.56 -8.19
C PRO A 219 -19.91 9.20 -7.75
N GLN A 220 -19.94 8.19 -8.63
CA GLN A 220 -20.40 6.84 -8.29
C GLN A 220 -19.28 5.98 -7.69
N THR A 221 -18.01 6.36 -7.87
CA THR A 221 -16.85 5.54 -7.50
C THR A 221 -15.96 6.19 -6.42
N ASN A 222 -16.20 7.45 -6.04
CA ASN A 222 -15.55 8.10 -4.88
C ASN A 222 -16.25 7.80 -3.53
N GLY A 223 -17.30 6.98 -3.52
CA GLY A 223 -18.15 6.76 -2.33
C GLY A 223 -17.78 5.56 -1.46
N SER A 224 -16.62 4.93 -1.68
CA SER A 224 -16.19 3.67 -1.05
C SER A 224 -15.60 3.83 0.35
#